data_AF-A0A7R7B6K3-F1
#
_entry.id   AF-A0A7R7B6K3-F1
#
_cell.length_a   1.000
_cell.length_b   1.000
_cell.length_c   1.000
_cell.angle_alpha   90.00
_cell.angle_beta   90.00
_cell.angle_gamma   90.00
#
_symmetry.space_group_name_H-M   'P 1'
#
loop_
_entity.id
_entity.type
_entity.pdbx_description
1 polymer ?
#
loop_
_entity_poly.entity_id
_entity_poly.type
_entity_poly.pdbx_seq_one_letter_code
_entity_poly.pdbx_strand_id
1 'polypeptide(L)'
;MGRLGAAAAAATLALYAALQAVDGVALKQAVNAWASAPDAEKAARFASAEAIRWLEWGMRSYQDFTLGLALLLFAASALLTAWLPRPIAYLMGLSGLTHLTQGWVAGSEGFSPTQSVAIVLAWTLSLMWMIWLAVVAWRMEGSDLSKAWAAPQPCSCSSSRIVPRVQSRRGAMATGRSSDFCKNDSAAISPESRNRAPGVK
;
A
#
# COMPACT_ATOMS: atom_id res chain seq x y z
N MET A 1 -7.90 -0.23 14.52
CA MET A 1 -6.92 0.64 13.84
C MET A 1 -7.33 1.03 12.41
N GLY A 2 -7.85 0.13 11.57
CA GLY A 2 -8.17 0.45 10.16
C GLY A 2 -9.06 1.68 9.92
N ARG A 3 -10.17 1.83 10.66
CA ARG A 3 -11.05 3.02 10.54
C ARG A 3 -10.38 4.33 10.95
N LEU A 4 -9.57 4.30 12.02
CA LEU A 4 -8.83 5.48 12.49
C LEU A 4 -7.74 5.88 11.51
N GLY A 5 -7.00 4.90 10.96
CA GLY A 5 -6.01 5.14 9.91
C GLY A 5 -6.63 5.72 8.64
N ALA A 6 -7.78 5.18 8.21
CA ALA A 6 -8.53 5.72 7.07
C ALA A 6 -9.04 7.14 7.32
N ALA A 7 -9.57 7.43 8.52
CA ALA A 7 -10.01 8.77 8.88
C ALA A 7 -8.84 9.77 8.92
N ALA A 8 -7.68 9.38 9.48
CA ALA A 8 -6.48 10.20 9.50
C ALA A 8 -5.93 10.47 8.08
N ALA A 9 -5.93 9.45 7.22
CA ALA A 9 -5.55 9.60 5.81
C ALA A 9 -6.51 10.53 5.04
N ALA A 10 -7.83 10.39 5.26
CA ALA A 10 -8.82 11.27 4.66
C ALA A 10 -8.64 12.73 5.12
N ALA A 11 -8.41 12.95 6.42
CA ALA A 11 -8.10 14.27 6.96
C ALA A 11 -6.82 14.85 6.35
N THR A 12 -5.79 14.02 6.18
CA THR A 12 -4.53 14.41 5.52
C THR A 12 -4.78 14.90 4.10
N LEU A 13 -5.53 14.14 3.30
CA LEU A 13 -5.83 14.49 1.91
C LEU A 13 -6.70 15.76 1.81
N ALA A 14 -7.67 15.91 2.71
CA ALA A 14 -8.51 17.11 2.77
C ALA A 14 -7.68 18.35 3.13
N LEU A 15 -6.81 18.26 4.13
CA LEU A 15 -5.90 19.34 4.52
C LEU A 15 -4.90 19.65 3.40
N TYR A 16 -4.39 18.63 2.71
CA TYR A 16 -3.49 18.83 1.57
C TYR A 16 -4.20 19.57 0.42
N ALA A 17 -5.43 19.18 0.08
CA ALA A 17 -6.22 19.87 -0.95
C ALA A 17 -6.50 21.34 -0.56
N ALA A 18 -6.87 21.58 0.69
CA ALA A 18 -7.05 22.94 1.21
C ALA A 18 -5.74 23.74 1.16
N LEU A 19 -4.60 23.11 1.48
CA LEU A 19 -3.29 23.75 1.44
C LEU A 19 -2.91 24.17 0.02
N GLN A 20 -3.19 23.33 -0.98
CA GLN A 20 -2.99 23.69 -2.40
C GLN A 20 -3.85 24.88 -2.82
N ALA A 21 -5.09 24.99 -2.30
CA ALA A 21 -5.93 26.15 -2.54
C ALA A 21 -5.40 27.42 -1.86
N VAL A 22 -4.90 27.31 -0.63
CA VAL A 22 -4.33 28.43 0.13
C VAL A 22 -3.06 28.95 -0.54
N ASP A 23 -2.08 28.09 -0.79
CA ASP A 23 -0.78 28.46 -1.35
C ASP A 23 -0.87 28.79 -2.86
N GLY A 24 -1.47 27.89 -3.63
CA GLY A 24 -1.51 28.01 -5.10
C GLY A 24 -2.47 29.09 -5.60
N VAL A 25 -3.61 29.31 -4.91
CA VAL A 25 -4.66 30.23 -5.37
C VAL A 25 -4.74 31.46 -4.49
N ALA A 26 -5.04 31.33 -3.19
CA ALA A 26 -5.32 32.47 -2.34
C ALA A 26 -4.09 33.38 -2.15
N LEU A 27 -2.94 32.79 -1.83
CA LEU A 27 -1.70 33.53 -1.64
C LEU A 27 -1.25 34.22 -2.94
N LYS A 28 -1.34 33.52 -4.07
CA LYS A 28 -1.08 34.09 -5.39
C LYS A 28 -1.95 35.32 -5.66
N GLN A 29 -3.25 35.23 -5.41
CA GLN A 29 -4.17 36.36 -5.62
C GLN A 29 -3.85 37.54 -4.70
N ALA A 30 -3.54 37.28 -3.42
CA ALA A 30 -3.19 38.33 -2.48
C ALA A 30 -1.86 39.03 -2.84
N VAL A 31 -0.85 38.27 -3.27
CA VAL A 31 0.42 38.82 -3.73
C VAL A 31 0.24 39.66 -5.00
N ASN A 32 -0.55 39.18 -5.97
CA ASN A 32 -0.86 39.95 -7.17
C ASN A 32 -1.58 41.26 -6.83
N ALA A 33 -2.58 41.20 -5.94
CA ALA A 33 -3.32 42.37 -5.51
C ALA A 33 -2.45 43.38 -4.75
N TRP A 34 -1.48 42.91 -3.97
CA TRP A 34 -0.48 43.75 -3.31
C TRP A 34 0.48 44.40 -4.33
N ALA A 35 0.98 43.62 -5.29
CA ALA A 35 1.92 44.10 -6.29
C ALA A 35 1.32 45.22 -7.17
N SER A 36 0.03 45.11 -7.50
CA SER A 36 -0.70 46.11 -8.29
C SER A 36 -1.32 47.24 -7.47
N ALA A 37 -1.16 47.25 -6.13
CA ALA A 37 -1.81 48.23 -5.28
C ALA A 37 -1.17 49.63 -5.41
N PRO A 38 -1.97 50.71 -5.34
CA PRO A 38 -1.45 52.06 -5.11
C PRO A 38 -0.65 52.11 -3.80
N ASP A 39 0.34 53.01 -3.72
CA ASP A 39 1.25 53.09 -2.57
C ASP A 39 0.51 53.28 -1.23
N ALA A 40 -0.58 54.05 -1.23
CA ALA A 40 -1.42 54.27 -0.05
C ALA A 40 -2.08 52.99 0.51
N GLU A 41 -2.35 51.99 -0.33
CA GLU A 41 -2.98 50.72 0.07
C GLU A 41 -1.98 49.58 0.27
N LYS A 42 -0.73 49.78 -0.15
CA LYS A 42 0.28 48.72 -0.28
C LYS A 42 0.58 48.03 1.05
N ALA A 43 0.66 48.79 2.13
CA ALA A 43 0.85 48.24 3.48
C ALA A 43 -0.32 47.32 3.91
N ALA A 44 -1.56 47.74 3.66
CA ALA A 44 -2.74 46.95 4.02
C ALA A 44 -2.85 45.65 3.18
N ARG A 45 -2.53 45.72 1.88
CA ARG A 45 -2.52 44.52 1.01
C ARG A 45 -1.38 43.56 1.35
N PHE A 46 -0.23 44.09 1.79
CA PHE A 46 0.87 43.26 2.29
C PHE A 46 0.45 42.46 3.53
N ALA A 47 -0.15 43.12 4.51
CA ALA A 47 -0.66 42.45 5.73
C ALA A 47 -1.69 41.34 5.39
N SER A 48 -2.49 41.53 4.35
CA SER A 48 -3.42 40.49 3.87
C SER A 48 -2.68 39.27 3.28
N ALA A 49 -1.64 39.50 2.47
CA ALA A 49 -0.82 38.42 1.93
C ALA A 49 -0.03 37.68 3.01
N GLU A 50 0.47 38.42 4.01
CA GLU A 50 1.15 37.87 5.18
C GLU A 50 0.22 36.99 6.03
N ALA A 51 -1.02 37.43 6.27
CA ALA A 51 -2.01 36.63 6.99
C ALA A 51 -2.32 35.30 6.28
N ILE A 52 -2.41 35.29 4.95
CA ILE A 52 -2.59 34.05 4.17
C ILE A 52 -1.35 33.15 4.29
N ARG A 53 -0.15 33.72 4.32
CA ARG A 53 1.08 32.96 4.54
C ARG A 53 1.09 32.29 5.91
N TRP A 54 0.64 32.97 6.97
CA TRP A 54 0.51 32.36 8.30
C TRP A 54 -0.52 31.21 8.31
N LEU A 55 -1.63 31.39 7.60
CA LEU A 55 -2.63 30.32 7.42
C LEU A 55 -2.04 29.10 6.71
N GLU A 56 -1.19 29.32 5.70
CA GLU A 56 -0.47 28.28 5.00
C GLU A 56 0.45 27.48 5.93
N TRP A 57 1.19 28.16 6.83
CA TRP A 57 2.04 27.52 7.83
C TRP A 57 1.24 26.64 8.77
N GLY A 58 0.14 27.18 9.33
CA GLY A 58 -0.73 26.43 10.23
C GLY A 58 -1.38 25.23 9.56
N MET A 59 -1.87 25.39 8.32
CA MET A 59 -2.51 24.31 7.59
C MET A 59 -1.54 23.19 7.22
N ARG A 60 -0.31 23.54 6.80
CA ARG A 60 0.76 22.55 6.56
C ARG A 60 1.13 21.81 7.84
N SER A 61 1.21 22.51 8.97
CA SER A 61 1.45 21.89 10.29
C SER A 61 0.41 20.82 10.61
N TYR A 62 -0.88 21.12 10.47
CA TYR A 62 -1.95 20.13 10.70
C TYR A 62 -1.95 18.98 9.69
N GLN A 63 -1.65 19.27 8.42
CA GLN A 63 -1.52 18.24 7.39
C GLN A 63 -0.39 17.25 7.73
N ASP A 64 0.74 17.74 8.24
CA ASP A 64 1.86 16.89 8.65
C ASP A 64 1.54 16.08 9.90
N PHE A 65 0.84 16.65 10.88
CA PHE A 65 0.38 15.89 12.05
C PHE A 65 -0.58 14.75 11.67
N THR A 66 -1.54 15.03 10.80
CA THR A 66 -2.50 14.02 10.35
C THR A 66 -1.85 12.93 9.51
N LEU A 67 -0.88 13.29 8.65
CA LEU A 67 -0.09 12.32 7.89
C LEU A 67 0.78 11.46 8.81
N GLY A 68 1.49 12.08 9.75
CA GLY A 68 2.32 11.39 10.73
C GLY A 68 1.51 10.38 11.56
N LEU A 69 0.33 10.81 12.05
CA LEU A 69 -0.59 9.92 12.76
C LEU A 69 -1.10 8.77 11.88
N ALA A 70 -1.46 9.04 10.62
CA ALA A 70 -1.89 8.00 9.70
C ALA A 70 -0.80 6.94 9.51
N LEU A 71 0.44 7.35 9.24
CA LEU A 71 1.58 6.45 9.05
C LEU A 71 1.87 5.62 10.31
N LEU A 72 1.79 6.21 11.50
CA LEU A 72 1.95 5.47 12.76
C LEU A 72 0.85 4.43 12.95
N LEU A 73 -0.41 4.76 12.64
CA LEU A 73 -1.52 3.82 12.72
C LEU A 73 -1.38 2.67 11.71
N PHE A 74 -0.91 2.96 10.49
CA PHE A 74 -0.60 1.93 9.50
C PHE A 74 0.57 1.05 9.91
N ALA A 75 1.65 1.62 10.43
CA ALA A 75 2.81 0.88 10.94
C ALA A 75 2.41 -0.03 12.12
N ALA A 76 1.64 0.48 13.08
CA ALA A 76 1.13 -0.32 14.18
C ALA A 76 0.26 -1.47 13.68
N SER A 77 -0.65 -1.21 12.74
CA SER A 77 -1.48 -2.25 12.13
C SER A 77 -0.63 -3.32 11.42
N ALA A 78 0.42 -2.92 10.70
CA ALA A 78 1.31 -3.83 10.00
C ALA A 78 2.12 -4.72 10.94
N LEU A 79 2.61 -4.16 12.05
CA LEU A 79 3.35 -4.92 13.07
C LEU A 79 2.46 -5.91 13.84
N LEU A 80 1.19 -5.54 14.07
CA LEU A 80 0.23 -6.38 14.80
C LEU A 80 -0.32 -7.54 13.96
N THR A 81 -0.51 -7.33 12.66
CA THR A 81 -1.09 -8.33 11.75
C THR A 81 -0.04 -9.18 11.03
N ALA A 82 1.23 -8.79 11.11
CA ALA A 82 2.39 -9.46 10.48
C ALA A 82 2.26 -9.68 8.95
N TRP A 83 1.36 -8.96 8.29
CA TRP A 83 1.16 -9.04 6.83
C TRP A 83 2.22 -8.30 6.01
N LEU A 84 3.06 -7.48 6.65
CA LEU A 84 4.11 -6.70 6.02
C LEU A 84 5.48 -7.06 6.62
N PRO A 85 6.57 -7.09 5.82
CA PRO A 85 7.91 -7.23 6.37
C PRO A 85 8.18 -6.17 7.45
N ARG A 86 8.62 -6.62 8.62
CA ARG A 86 8.88 -5.75 9.79
C ARG A 86 9.75 -4.51 9.47
N PRO A 87 10.83 -4.60 8.67
CA PRO A 87 11.63 -3.43 8.32
C PRO A 87 10.83 -2.32 7.61
N ILE A 88 9.90 -2.67 6.71
CA ILE A 88 9.05 -1.69 6.02
C ILE A 88 8.14 -0.98 7.03
N ALA A 89 7.59 -1.72 7.98
CA ALA A 89 6.75 -1.15 9.02
C ALA A 89 7.55 -0.19 9.95
N TYR A 90 8.81 -0.51 10.27
CA TYR A 90 9.67 0.40 11.03
C TYR A 90 10.01 1.68 10.26
N LEU A 91 10.33 1.58 8.97
CA LEU A 91 10.60 2.76 8.14
C LEU A 91 9.35 3.64 8.00
N MET A 92 8.18 3.05 7.80
CA MET A 92 6.91 3.77 7.78
C MET A 92 6.63 4.49 9.10
N GLY A 93 6.87 3.82 10.24
CA GLY A 93 6.74 4.42 11.56
C GLY A 93 7.72 5.57 11.81
N LEU A 94 8.99 5.41 11.40
CA LEU A 94 10.00 6.46 11.46
C LEU A 94 9.61 7.66 10.59
N SER A 95 9.09 7.42 9.38
CA SER A 95 8.55 8.46 8.51
C SER A 95 7.40 9.22 9.20
N GLY A 96 6.51 8.49 9.87
CA GLY A 96 5.43 9.08 10.66
C GLY A 96 5.94 10.03 11.75
N LEU A 97 6.95 9.60 12.52
CA LEU A 97 7.60 10.46 13.53
C LEU A 97 8.23 11.70 12.91
N THR A 98 8.90 11.57 11.76
CA THR A 98 9.49 12.74 11.09
C THR A 98 8.42 13.73 10.60
N HIS A 99 7.26 13.27 10.14
CA HIS A 99 6.15 14.16 9.81
C HIS A 99 5.58 14.87 11.06
N LEU A 100 5.51 14.22 12.23
CA LEU A 100 5.13 14.92 13.46
C LEU A 100 6.13 16.04 13.81
N THR A 101 7.43 15.78 13.66
CA THR A 101 8.47 16.80 13.89
C THR A 101 8.39 17.93 12.85
N GLN A 102 8.10 17.60 11.59
CA GLN A 102 7.89 18.59 10.53
C GLN A 102 6.68 19.48 10.84
N GLY A 103 5.57 18.89 11.30
CA GLY A 103 4.36 19.64 11.68
C GLY A 103 4.63 20.59 12.85
N TRP A 104 5.40 20.16 13.84
CA TRP A 104 5.84 21.02 14.94
C TRP A 104 6.66 22.21 14.44
N VAL A 105 7.74 21.95 13.69
CA VAL A 105 8.63 23.00 13.15
C VAL A 105 7.86 23.98 12.25
N ALA A 106 7.00 23.48 11.38
CA ALA A 106 6.16 24.30 10.51
C ALA A 106 5.25 25.24 11.31
N GLY A 107 4.70 24.77 12.44
CA GLY A 107 3.82 25.56 13.30
C GLY A 107 4.56 26.58 14.16
N SER A 108 5.80 26.29 14.60
CA SER A 108 6.57 27.17 15.47
C SER A 108 7.43 28.18 14.72
N GLU A 109 7.99 27.79 13.57
CA GLU A 109 8.99 28.58 12.83
C GLU A 109 8.48 29.03 11.45
N GLY A 110 7.36 28.48 10.96
CA GLY A 110 6.96 28.67 9.56
C GLY A 110 7.99 28.09 8.58
N PHE A 111 8.05 28.65 7.37
CA PHE A 111 9.04 28.25 6.35
C PHE A 111 10.46 28.64 6.72
N SER A 112 11.11 27.77 7.51
CA SER A 112 12.51 27.89 7.91
C SER A 112 13.41 26.92 7.13
N PRO A 113 14.74 27.15 7.13
CA PRO A 113 15.70 26.16 6.65
C PRO A 113 15.55 24.81 7.37
N THR A 114 15.24 24.83 8.66
CA THR A 114 14.94 23.62 9.47
C THR A 114 13.76 22.86 8.88
N GLN A 115 12.67 23.56 8.55
CA GLN A 115 11.52 22.92 7.91
C GLN A 115 11.89 22.29 6.56
N SER A 116 12.73 22.96 5.77
CA SER A 116 13.16 22.44 4.47
C SER A 116 13.94 21.12 4.61
N VAL A 117 14.83 21.02 5.59
CA VAL A 117 15.55 19.78 5.90
C VAL A 117 14.60 18.69 6.37
N ALA A 118 13.64 19.03 7.25
CA ALA A 118 12.63 18.09 7.72
C ALA A 118 11.78 17.52 6.57
N ILE A 119 11.38 18.37 5.61
CA ILE A 119 10.66 17.96 4.40
C ILE A 119 11.49 16.94 3.61
N VAL A 120 12.73 17.26 3.27
CA VAL A 120 13.58 16.36 2.48
C VAL A 120 13.76 15.01 3.19
N LEU A 121 13.96 15.02 4.52
CA LEU A 121 14.09 13.81 5.31
C LEU A 121 12.82 12.97 5.30
N ALA A 122 11.66 13.57 5.58
CA ALA A 122 10.37 12.88 5.63
C ALA A 122 9.98 12.28 4.28
N TRP A 123 10.22 13.00 3.18
CA TRP A 123 9.99 12.50 1.82
C TRP A 123 10.96 11.35 1.47
N THR A 124 12.24 11.47 1.83
CA THR A 124 13.23 10.42 1.54
C THR A 124 12.89 9.11 2.27
N LEU A 125 12.56 9.19 3.55
CA LEU A 125 12.09 8.03 4.32
C LEU A 125 10.82 7.43 3.73
N SER A 126 9.88 8.28 3.32
CA SER A 126 8.61 7.86 2.74
C SER A 126 8.81 7.12 1.42
N LEU A 127 9.63 7.68 0.53
CA LEU A 127 9.99 7.05 -0.75
C LEU A 127 10.71 5.73 -0.53
N MET A 128 11.63 5.66 0.43
CA MET A 128 12.39 4.44 0.70
C MET A 128 11.47 3.26 1.05
N TRP A 129 10.50 3.43 1.97
CA TRP A 129 9.60 2.33 2.32
C TRP A 129 8.58 2.04 1.21
N MET A 130 8.10 3.05 0.48
CA MET A 130 7.17 2.85 -0.65
C MET A 130 7.83 2.07 -1.79
N ILE A 131 9.06 2.42 -2.17
CA ILE A 131 9.84 1.71 -3.19
C ILE A 131 10.10 0.27 -2.73
N TRP A 132 10.52 0.07 -1.48
CA TRP A 132 10.73 -1.28 -0.97
C TRP A 132 9.44 -2.10 -0.98
N LEU A 133 8.32 -1.50 -0.55
CA LEU A 133 7.02 -2.16 -0.59
C LEU A 133 6.62 -2.54 -2.02
N ALA A 134 6.79 -1.64 -2.99
CA ALA A 134 6.52 -1.90 -4.40
C ALA A 134 7.38 -3.06 -4.94
N VAL A 135 8.67 -3.08 -4.61
CA VAL A 135 9.58 -4.18 -5.00
C VAL A 135 9.14 -5.52 -4.39
N VAL A 136 8.72 -5.53 -3.12
CA VAL A 136 8.20 -6.75 -2.46
C VAL A 136 6.90 -7.20 -3.12
N ALA A 137 5.96 -6.29 -3.38
CA ALA A 137 4.69 -6.59 -4.02
C ALA A 137 4.88 -7.20 -5.42
N TRP A 138 5.73 -6.60 -6.25
CA TRP A 138 6.04 -7.12 -7.59
C TRP A 138 6.69 -8.50 -7.57
N ARG A 139 7.51 -8.80 -6.55
CA ARG A 139 8.12 -10.13 -6.41
C ARG A 139 7.11 -11.22 -6.01
N MET A 140 6.03 -10.86 -5.32
CA MET A 140 4.99 -11.82 -4.94
C MET A 140 4.13 -12.25 -6.14
N GLU A 141 3.72 -11.30 -7.00
CA GLU A 141 2.93 -11.60 -8.21
C GLU A 141 3.68 -12.51 -9.20
N GLY A 142 4.98 -12.29 -9.41
CA GLY A 142 5.79 -13.19 -10.25
C GLY A 142 5.92 -14.62 -9.69
N SER A 143 5.86 -14.76 -8.36
CA SER A 143 5.92 -16.07 -7.70
C SER A 143 4.60 -16.85 -7.85
N ASP A 144 3.46 -16.16 -7.87
CA ASP A 144 2.16 -16.81 -8.04
C ASP A 144 1.91 -17.19 -9.50
N LEU A 145 2.36 -16.38 -10.47
CA LEU A 145 2.33 -16.75 -11.89
C LEU A 145 3.25 -17.94 -12.22
N SER A 146 4.44 -18.01 -11.60
CA SER A 146 5.36 -19.15 -11.79
C SER A 146 4.84 -20.44 -11.15
N LYS A 147 4.17 -20.37 -9.99
CA LYS A 147 3.48 -21.53 -9.38
C LYS A 147 2.27 -21.96 -10.21
N ALA A 148 1.54 -21.04 -10.82
CA ALA A 148 0.40 -21.37 -11.68
C ALA A 148 0.80 -22.06 -13.00
N TRP A 149 2.01 -21.78 -13.51
CA TRP A 149 2.57 -22.43 -14.71
C TRP A 149 3.38 -23.71 -14.41
N ALA A 150 3.79 -23.93 -13.15
CA ALA A 150 4.34 -25.21 -12.73
C ALA A 150 3.24 -26.29 -12.77
N ALA A 151 3.02 -26.85 -13.96
CA ALA A 151 2.07 -27.92 -14.20
C ALA A 151 2.25 -29.05 -13.17
N PRO A 152 1.16 -29.69 -12.69
CA PRO A 152 1.28 -30.84 -11.83
C PRO A 152 2.13 -31.89 -12.54
N GLN A 153 3.18 -32.36 -11.85
CA GLN A 153 4.05 -33.43 -12.35
C GLN A 153 3.15 -34.59 -12.79
N PRO A 154 3.23 -35.06 -14.06
CA PRO A 154 2.48 -36.24 -14.46
C PRO A 154 2.93 -37.39 -13.57
N CYS A 155 1.97 -38.01 -12.87
CA CYS A 155 2.22 -39.18 -12.05
C CYS A 155 3.06 -40.18 -12.84
N SER A 156 4.30 -40.42 -12.40
CA SER A 156 5.14 -41.46 -12.95
C SER A 156 4.53 -42.82 -12.60
N CYS A 157 3.74 -43.38 -13.51
CA CYS A 157 3.38 -44.79 -13.48
C CYS A 157 4.66 -45.61 -13.64
N SER A 158 5.27 -45.98 -12.51
CA SER A 158 6.30 -47.02 -12.48
C SER A 158 5.66 -48.32 -12.95
N SER A 159 5.92 -48.69 -14.21
CA SER A 159 5.56 -49.99 -14.76
C SER A 159 6.43 -51.04 -14.09
N SER A 160 5.99 -51.53 -12.94
CA SER A 160 6.49 -52.79 -12.37
C SER A 160 6.03 -53.91 -13.30
N ARG A 161 6.92 -54.27 -14.22
CA ARG A 161 6.79 -55.45 -15.07
C ARG A 161 6.70 -56.67 -14.14
N ILE A 162 5.49 -57.19 -13.94
CA ILE A 162 5.26 -58.43 -13.19
C ILE A 162 5.88 -59.56 -13.99
N VAL A 163 7.06 -60.02 -13.58
CA VAL A 163 7.65 -61.27 -14.04
C VAL A 163 6.91 -62.41 -13.31
N PRO A 164 6.23 -63.34 -13.99
CA PRO A 164 5.60 -64.45 -13.32
C PRO A 164 6.69 -65.39 -12.79
N ARG A 165 6.87 -65.41 -11.47
CA ARG A 165 7.69 -66.39 -10.78
C ARG A 165 6.87 -67.66 -10.60
N VAL A 166 7.21 -68.70 -11.34
CA VAL A 166 6.75 -70.06 -11.05
C VAL A 166 7.34 -70.46 -9.70
N GLN A 167 6.53 -70.49 -8.65
CA GLN A 167 6.95 -70.92 -7.32
C GLN A 167 6.09 -72.08 -6.82
N SER A 168 6.79 -73.20 -6.65
CA SER A 168 6.34 -74.49 -6.11
C SER A 168 5.60 -74.35 -4.77
N ARG A 169 4.56 -75.18 -4.60
CA ARG A 169 3.79 -75.41 -3.37
C ARG A 169 4.69 -75.54 -2.13
N ARG A 170 4.36 -74.77 -1.08
CA ARG A 170 4.20 -75.22 0.32
C ARG A 170 3.90 -74.01 1.23
N GLY A 171 2.71 -74.05 1.87
CA GLY A 171 2.50 -73.68 3.27
C GLY A 171 2.55 -72.20 3.70
N ALA A 172 1.58 -71.87 4.54
CA ALA A 172 1.53 -70.80 5.54
C ALA A 172 0.82 -69.47 5.19
N MET A 173 -0.17 -69.18 6.04
CA MET A 173 -0.89 -67.92 6.23
C MET A 173 0.04 -66.72 6.40
N ALA A 174 -0.31 -65.60 5.77
CA ALA A 174 -0.04 -64.27 6.32
C ALA A 174 -1.07 -63.26 5.76
N THR A 175 -1.70 -62.55 6.68
CA THR A 175 -2.61 -61.42 6.50
C THR A 175 -1.87 -60.17 6.05
N GLY A 176 -2.39 -59.43 5.06
CA GLY A 176 -1.88 -58.11 4.70
C GLY A 176 -2.66 -57.49 3.54
N ARG A 177 -3.67 -56.67 3.87
CA ARG A 177 -4.52 -55.94 2.92
C ARG A 177 -3.80 -54.66 2.49
N SER A 178 -3.31 -54.63 1.25
CA SER A 178 -2.85 -53.40 0.56
C SER A 178 -4.03 -52.81 -0.21
N SER A 179 -4.32 -51.54 0.02
CA SER A 179 -5.29 -50.78 -0.78
C SER A 179 -4.86 -49.32 -0.87
N ASP A 180 -3.92 -49.04 -1.77
CA ASP A 180 -3.69 -47.69 -2.29
C ASP A 180 -4.65 -47.47 -3.46
N PHE A 181 -5.78 -46.82 -3.18
CA PHE A 181 -6.80 -46.45 -4.15
C PHE A 181 -6.67 -44.95 -4.45
N CYS A 182 -5.92 -44.60 -5.49
CA CYS A 182 -5.94 -43.25 -6.07
C CYS A 182 -7.26 -43.07 -6.84
N LYS A 183 -8.25 -42.41 -6.23
CA LYS A 183 -9.44 -41.91 -6.94
C LYS A 183 -9.21 -40.46 -7.31
N ASN A 184 -8.96 -40.20 -8.59
CA ASN A 184 -8.78 -38.86 -9.15
C ASN A 184 -9.97 -38.57 -10.08
N ASP A 185 -11.04 -38.00 -9.55
CA ASP A 185 -12.20 -37.55 -10.34
C ASP A 185 -11.90 -36.15 -10.90
N SER A 186 -11.23 -36.10 -12.05
CA SER A 186 -11.14 -34.90 -12.89
C SER A 186 -12.17 -35.03 -14.02
N ALA A 187 -13.37 -34.51 -13.79
CA ALA A 187 -14.32 -34.25 -14.87
C ALA A 187 -13.95 -32.91 -15.52
N ALA A 188 -13.46 -33.02 -16.76
CA ALA A 188 -13.15 -31.91 -17.63
C ALA A 188 -14.39 -31.05 -17.92
N ILE A 189 -14.26 -29.74 -17.77
CA ILE A 189 -15.16 -28.76 -18.39
C ILE A 189 -14.43 -28.24 -19.62
N SER A 190 -14.92 -28.59 -20.80
CA SER A 190 -14.58 -27.95 -22.07
C SER A 190 -15.88 -27.54 -22.79
N PRO A 191 -15.83 -26.51 -23.65
CA PRO A 191 -16.92 -25.59 -23.91
C PRO A 191 -17.81 -26.01 -25.08
N GLU A 192 -18.86 -25.22 -25.31
CA GLU A 192 -19.50 -24.99 -26.61
C GLU A 192 -20.65 -25.94 -27.03
N SER A 193 -21.88 -25.44 -26.89
CA SER A 193 -22.92 -25.37 -27.95
C SER A 193 -24.34 -25.39 -27.37
N ARG A 194 -25.05 -24.24 -27.45
CA ARG A 194 -26.39 -24.14 -28.08
C ARG A 194 -27.04 -22.78 -27.86
N ASN A 195 -27.18 -22.08 -28.98
CA ASN A 195 -28.20 -21.08 -29.25
C ASN A 195 -29.60 -21.50 -28.78
N ARG A 196 -30.31 -20.63 -28.05
CA ARG A 196 -31.73 -20.36 -28.28
C ARG A 196 -32.17 -19.02 -27.63
N ALA A 197 -32.26 -17.97 -28.45
CA ALA A 197 -33.25 -16.90 -28.27
C ALA A 197 -34.56 -17.32 -29.00
N PRO A 198 -35.68 -16.57 -29.00
CA PRO A 198 -36.07 -15.35 -28.25
C PRO A 198 -37.47 -15.45 -27.59
N GLY A 199 -37.92 -14.41 -26.87
CA GLY A 199 -39.33 -14.25 -26.44
C GLY A 199 -39.51 -13.33 -25.22
N VAL A 200 -39.62 -12.01 -25.41
CA VAL A 200 -40.89 -11.24 -25.39
C VAL A 200 -41.62 -11.29 -24.03
N LYS A 201 -41.43 -10.27 -23.19
CA LYS A 201 -42.35 -9.13 -22.98
C LYS A 201 -41.64 -8.04 -22.18
#